data_AF-A0A058ZJK8-F1
#
_entry.id   AF-A0A058ZJK8-F1
#
_cell.length_a   1.000
_cell.length_b   1.000
_cell.length_c   1.000
_cell.angle_alpha   90.00
_cell.angle_beta   90.00
_cell.angle_gamma   90.00
#
_symmetry.space_group_name_H-M   'P 1'
#
loop_
_entity.id
_entity.type
_entity.pdbx_description
1 polymer ?
#
loop_
_entity_poly.entity_id
_entity_poly.type
_entity_poly.pdbx_seq_one_letter_code
_entity_poly.pdbx_strand_id
1 'polypeptide(L)'
;MADTTHDAAHAAHGAADAAYAATESAGMPQLDFSTYPNQVFWLVITIVVIYLILSRVALPRIGAVLADRQGTITNDIAAAEELKLKAQEAEEAYNQALADARLEAQKIIADAKAEIQADLDDATAKADAQISAKTAESEKRIAEIRAGADQSVTEVAKDTAKAIVDALGHGDAAGPKIINSTVGRLTGGEE
;
A
#
# COMPACT_ATOMS: atom_id res chain seq x y z
N MET A 1 78.55 12.25 83.58
CA MET A 1 78.18 10.92 84.10
C MET A 1 76.71 11.01 84.47
N ALA A 2 75.83 10.52 83.58
CA ALA A 2 75.07 9.25 83.69
C ALA A 2 73.93 9.38 84.73
N ASP A 3 72.70 9.68 84.29
CA ASP A 3 71.63 8.77 83.81
C ASP A 3 70.83 8.13 84.95
N THR A 4 69.59 8.57 85.14
CA THR A 4 68.39 7.79 85.53
C THR A 4 67.23 8.74 85.85
N THR A 5 66.04 8.47 85.30
CA THR A 5 64.72 8.43 85.99
C THR A 5 63.57 8.57 84.98
N HIS A 6 63.42 7.52 84.16
CA HIS A 6 62.21 7.21 83.42
C HIS A 6 61.26 6.46 84.38
N ASP A 7 60.74 7.13 85.41
CA ASP A 7 60.01 6.43 86.49
C ASP A 7 58.82 7.20 87.08
N ALA A 8 58.18 8.06 86.27
CA ALA A 8 56.98 8.80 86.70
C ALA A 8 55.71 8.45 85.88
N ALA A 9 55.81 7.58 84.87
CA ALA A 9 54.70 7.26 83.96
C ALA A 9 53.90 5.99 84.35
N HIS A 10 54.31 5.24 85.37
CA HIS A 10 53.68 3.94 85.72
C HIS A 10 52.71 3.98 86.92
N ALA A 11 52.50 5.14 87.56
CA ALA A 11 51.70 5.24 88.79
C ALA A 11 50.17 5.26 88.58
N ALA A 12 49.67 5.34 87.34
CA ALA A 12 48.23 5.50 87.07
C ALA A 12 47.49 4.20 86.69
N HIS A 13 48.18 3.07 86.51
CA HIS A 13 47.56 1.81 86.07
C HIS A 13 47.33 0.76 87.18
N GLY A 14 47.82 0.98 88.41
CA GLY A 14 47.73 -0.01 89.50
C GLY A 14 46.48 0.06 90.38
N ALA A 15 45.60 1.05 90.21
CA ALA A 15 44.43 1.24 91.08
C ALA A 15 43.15 0.53 90.58
N ALA A 16 43.17 -0.04 89.37
CA ALA A 16 42.02 -0.75 88.80
C ALA A 16 41.92 -2.24 89.23
N ASP A 17 42.99 -2.82 89.77
CA ASP A 17 43.06 -4.26 90.09
C ASP A 17 42.60 -4.64 91.52
N ALA A 18 42.41 -3.68 92.43
CA ALA A 18 42.16 -3.97 93.85
C ALA A 18 40.67 -4.10 94.25
N ALA A 19 39.72 -3.89 93.32
CA ALA A 19 38.28 -3.95 93.57
C ALA A 19 37.60 -5.21 93.00
N TYR A 20 38.37 -6.27 92.72
CA TYR A 20 37.90 -7.51 92.08
C TYR A 20 38.06 -8.75 92.96
N ALA A 21 37.95 -8.61 94.29
CA ALA A 21 38.11 -9.75 95.18
C ALA A 21 37.24 -9.63 96.44
N ALA A 22 35.93 -9.86 96.30
CA ALA A 22 35.11 -10.58 97.29
C ALA A 22 33.62 -10.57 96.90
N THR A 23 33.18 -11.57 96.13
CA THR A 23 31.94 -12.34 96.40
C THR A 23 31.90 -13.59 95.52
N GLU A 24 31.61 -14.71 96.17
CA GLU A 24 31.66 -16.08 95.66
C GLU A 24 30.75 -16.39 94.47
N SER A 25 31.22 -17.33 93.63
CA SER A 25 30.46 -18.13 92.67
C SER A 25 29.75 -17.38 91.53
N ALA A 26 30.54 -16.84 90.60
CA ALA A 26 30.06 -16.62 89.24
C ALA A 26 31.25 -16.77 88.29
N GLY A 27 31.03 -17.40 87.13
CA GLY A 27 32.05 -17.65 86.12
C GLY A 27 32.72 -16.37 85.60
N MET A 28 33.65 -16.52 84.66
CA MET A 28 34.34 -15.44 83.93
C MET A 28 33.55 -14.11 83.94
N PRO A 29 34.15 -12.95 84.27
CA PRO A 29 33.43 -11.66 84.39
C PRO A 29 32.50 -11.29 83.21
N GLN A 30 32.69 -11.86 82.01
CA GLN A 30 31.75 -11.78 80.88
C GLN A 30 30.39 -12.50 81.08
N LEU A 31 30.26 -13.40 82.05
CA LEU A 31 29.09 -14.25 82.30
C LEU A 31 28.37 -13.87 83.60
N ASP A 32 28.53 -12.62 84.05
CA ASP A 32 27.74 -12.09 85.16
C ASP A 32 26.32 -11.74 84.72
N PHE A 33 25.39 -12.65 84.99
CA PHE A 33 23.96 -12.54 84.69
C PHE A 33 23.26 -11.37 85.39
N SER A 34 23.87 -10.73 86.39
CA SER A 34 23.28 -9.57 87.08
C SER A 34 23.09 -8.35 86.16
N THR A 35 23.92 -8.23 85.12
CA THR A 35 23.87 -7.11 84.15
C THR A 35 22.92 -7.36 82.97
N TYR A 36 22.51 -8.61 82.76
CA TYR A 36 21.73 -9.05 81.59
C TYR A 36 20.34 -8.40 81.55
N PRO A 37 19.59 -8.26 82.66
CA PRO A 37 18.27 -7.62 82.63
C PRO A 37 18.30 -6.18 82.08
N ASN A 38 19.32 -5.40 82.43
CA ASN A 38 19.46 -4.03 81.92
C ASN A 38 19.82 -4.00 80.42
N GLN A 39 20.71 -4.89 79.97
CA GLN A 39 21.03 -5.03 78.55
C GLN A 39 19.81 -5.48 77.74
N VAL A 40 19.07 -6.47 78.25
CA VAL A 40 17.84 -6.99 77.63
C VAL A 40 16.77 -5.90 77.57
N PHE A 41 16.62 -5.08 78.61
CA PHE A 41 15.67 -3.96 78.61
C PHE A 41 15.95 -2.96 77.48
N TRP A 42 17.20 -2.52 77.33
CA TRP A 42 17.59 -1.62 76.23
C TRP A 42 17.54 -2.29 74.86
N LEU A 43 17.88 -3.58 74.77
CA LEU A 43 17.73 -4.37 73.55
C LEU A 43 16.27 -4.41 73.10
N VAL A 44 15.33 -4.66 74.02
CA VAL A 44 13.90 -4.65 73.70
C VAL A 44 13.44 -3.27 73.27
N ILE A 45 13.84 -2.20 73.97
CA ILE A 45 13.51 -0.81 73.59
C ILE A 45 14.00 -0.49 72.18
N THR A 46 15.27 -0.77 71.89
CA THR A 46 15.86 -0.48 70.58
C THR A 46 15.20 -1.28 69.46
N ILE A 47 14.89 -2.56 69.68
CA ILE A 47 14.12 -3.36 68.72
C ILE A 47 12.73 -2.77 68.48
N VAL A 48 12.02 -2.36 69.54
CA VAL A 48 10.70 -1.73 69.42
C VAL A 48 10.79 -0.42 68.64
N VAL A 49 11.77 0.43 68.92
CA VAL A 49 11.98 1.68 68.19
C VAL A 49 12.29 1.41 66.71
N ILE A 50 13.19 0.47 66.41
CA ILE A 50 13.50 0.08 65.02
C ILE A 50 12.24 -0.49 64.32
N TYR A 51 11.48 -1.34 65.00
CA TYR A 51 10.23 -1.90 64.48
C TYR A 51 9.22 -0.80 64.14
N LEU A 52 9.05 0.21 64.99
CA LEU A 52 8.17 1.34 64.74
C LEU A 52 8.65 2.18 63.55
N ILE A 53 9.97 2.41 63.42
CA ILE A 53 10.53 3.14 62.27
C ILE A 53 10.31 2.35 60.96
N LEU A 54 10.59 1.05 60.97
CA LEU A 54 10.43 0.21 59.78
C LEU A 54 8.96 0.11 59.38
N SER A 55 8.08 -0.18 60.33
CA SER A 55 6.64 -0.33 60.07
C SER A 55 5.98 0.98 59.63
N ARG A 56 6.37 2.12 60.22
CA ARG A 56 5.69 3.39 60.00
C ARG A 56 6.33 4.27 58.93
N VAL A 57 7.60 4.06 58.59
CA VAL A 57 8.34 4.90 57.63
C VAL A 57 8.94 4.09 56.48
N ALA A 58 9.71 3.04 56.74
CA ALA A 58 10.45 2.34 55.69
C ALA A 58 9.54 1.52 54.77
N LEU A 59 8.70 0.64 55.34
CA LEU A 59 7.76 -0.19 54.60
C LEU A 59 6.76 0.62 53.76
N PRO A 60 6.09 1.67 54.28
CA PRO A 60 5.16 2.44 53.47
C PRO A 60 5.84 3.21 52.33
N ARG A 61 7.09 3.68 52.52
CA ARG A 61 7.83 4.34 51.43
C ARG A 61 8.18 3.37 50.29
N ILE A 62 8.62 2.15 50.63
CA ILE A 62 8.92 1.12 49.63
C ILE A 62 7.63 0.69 48.91
N GLY A 63 6.53 0.52 49.66
CA GLY A 63 5.22 0.21 49.10
C GLY A 63 4.73 1.28 48.11
N ALA A 64 4.92 2.56 48.44
CA ALA A 64 4.55 3.67 47.54
C ALA A 64 5.32 3.63 46.21
N VAL A 65 6.64 3.41 46.24
CA VAL A 65 7.46 3.30 45.02
C VAL A 65 7.05 2.10 44.18
N LEU A 66 6.74 0.96 44.82
CA LEU A 66 6.31 -0.23 44.11
C LEU A 66 4.94 -0.03 43.46
N ALA A 67 4.00 0.61 44.17
CA ALA A 67 2.68 0.96 43.64
C ALA A 67 2.78 1.93 42.46
N ASP A 68 3.65 2.94 42.54
CA ASP A 68 3.87 3.92 41.47
C ASP A 68 4.43 3.25 40.20
N ARG A 69 5.40 2.34 40.35
CA ARG A 69 5.93 1.55 39.24
C ARG A 69 4.88 0.63 38.63
N GLN A 70 4.11 -0.08 39.45
CA GLN A 70 3.03 -0.93 38.97
C GLN A 70 1.98 -0.11 38.22
N GLY A 71 1.59 1.05 38.76
CA GLY A 71 0.66 1.97 38.11
C GLY A 71 1.17 2.47 36.76
N THR A 72 2.43 2.87 36.69
CA THR A 72 3.08 3.30 35.43
C THR A 72 3.10 2.17 34.42
N ILE A 73 3.53 0.96 34.80
CA ILE A 73 3.57 -0.20 33.91
C ILE A 73 2.17 -0.54 33.40
N THR A 74 1.16 -0.57 34.28
CA THR A 74 -0.23 -0.85 33.87
C THR A 74 -0.75 0.22 32.92
N ASN A 75 -0.45 1.50 33.18
CA ASN A 75 -0.84 2.60 32.31
C ASN A 75 -0.16 2.50 30.93
N ASP A 76 1.13 2.18 30.90
CA ASP A 76 1.90 2.01 29.66
C ASP A 76 1.40 0.82 28.84
N ILE A 77 1.04 -0.29 29.50
CA ILE A 77 0.42 -1.44 28.84
C ILE A 77 -0.94 -1.06 28.25
N ALA A 78 -1.79 -0.38 29.02
CA ALA A 78 -3.10 0.06 28.54
C ALA A 78 -2.97 1.01 27.34
N ALA A 79 -2.04 1.96 27.40
CA ALA A 79 -1.76 2.88 26.30
C ALA A 79 -1.21 2.13 25.07
N ALA A 80 -0.34 1.14 25.25
CA ALA A 80 0.17 0.31 24.16
C ALA A 80 -0.92 -0.54 23.50
N GLU A 81 -1.85 -1.10 24.29
CA GLU A 81 -3.00 -1.84 23.78
C GLU A 81 -3.95 -0.92 23.01
N GLU A 82 -4.24 0.28 23.51
CA GLU A 82 -5.05 1.28 22.81
C GLU A 82 -4.41 1.70 21.47
N LEU A 83 -3.10 1.96 21.46
CA LEU A 83 -2.37 2.29 20.24
C LEU A 83 -2.36 1.13 19.25
N LYS A 84 -2.26 -0.11 19.73
CA LYS A 84 -2.33 -1.31 18.89
C LYS A 84 -3.72 -1.45 18.26
N LEU A 85 -4.79 -1.24 19.03
CA LEU A 85 -6.16 -1.27 18.51
C LEU A 85 -6.37 -0.20 17.44
N LYS A 86 -5.96 1.05 17.71
CA LYS A 86 -6.03 2.13 16.72
C LYS A 86 -5.25 1.83 15.45
N ALA A 87 -4.07 1.20 15.57
CA ALA A 87 -3.28 0.79 14.41
C ALA A 87 -4.00 -0.30 13.59
N GLN A 88 -4.62 -1.28 14.27
CA GLN A 88 -5.41 -2.34 13.59
C GLN A 88 -6.64 -1.77 12.90
N GLU A 89 -7.39 -0.88 13.55
CA GLU A 89 -8.54 -0.18 12.95
C GLU A 89 -8.12 0.65 11.73
N ALA A 90 -7.00 1.37 11.83
CA ALA A 90 -6.47 2.14 10.71
C ALA A 90 -6.00 1.25 9.55
N GLU A 91 -5.39 0.09 9.85
CA GLU A 91 -4.99 -0.89 8.85
C GLU A 91 -6.21 -1.50 8.14
N GLU A 92 -7.27 -1.83 8.89
CA GLU A 92 -8.52 -2.33 8.33
C GLU A 92 -9.19 -1.28 7.43
N ALA A 93 -9.31 -0.03 7.90
CA ALA A 93 -9.87 1.07 7.12
C ALA A 93 -9.05 1.35 5.84
N TYR A 94 -7.72 1.30 5.93
CA TYR A 94 -6.83 1.44 4.78
C TYR A 94 -7.05 0.29 3.76
N ASN A 95 -7.14 -0.95 4.23
CA ASN A 95 -7.36 -2.11 3.37
C ASN A 95 -8.74 -2.07 2.70
N GLN A 96 -9.77 -1.63 3.42
CA GLN A 96 -11.12 -1.40 2.86
C GLN A 96 -11.07 -0.31 1.78
N ALA A 97 -10.48 0.85 2.07
CA ALA A 97 -10.34 1.93 1.09
C ALA A 97 -9.57 1.50 -0.16
N LEU A 98 -8.53 0.66 -0.01
CA LEU A 98 -7.79 0.12 -1.14
C LEU A 98 -8.63 -0.87 -1.97
N ALA A 99 -9.45 -1.70 -1.32
CA ALA A 99 -10.37 -2.60 -2.02
C ALA A 99 -11.44 -1.81 -2.78
N ASP A 100 -12.04 -0.81 -2.15
CA ASP A 100 -13.04 0.06 -2.77
C ASP A 100 -12.48 0.83 -3.96
N ALA A 101 -11.29 1.43 -3.82
CA ALA A 101 -10.61 2.12 -4.92
C ALA A 101 -10.31 1.18 -6.10
N ARG A 102 -9.95 -0.08 -5.83
CA ARG A 102 -9.75 -1.09 -6.89
C ARG A 102 -11.05 -1.46 -7.59
N LEU A 103 -12.14 -1.60 -6.84
CA LEU A 103 -13.47 -1.87 -7.40
C LEU A 103 -13.97 -0.70 -8.25
N GLU A 104 -13.79 0.53 -7.78
CA GLU A 104 -14.15 1.74 -8.51
C GLU A 104 -13.31 1.89 -9.79
N ALA A 105 -12.00 1.66 -9.72
CA ALA A 105 -11.15 1.64 -10.90
C ALA A 105 -11.60 0.59 -11.94
N GLN A 106 -11.97 -0.62 -11.49
CA GLN A 106 -12.49 -1.65 -12.39
C GLN A 106 -13.82 -1.27 -13.02
N LYS A 107 -14.72 -0.61 -12.28
CA LYS A 107 -15.97 -0.07 -12.82
C LYS A 107 -15.69 0.98 -13.89
N ILE A 108 -14.84 1.96 -13.60
CA ILE A 108 -14.46 3.01 -14.56
C ILE A 108 -13.87 2.40 -15.84
N ILE A 109 -13.00 1.38 -15.71
CA ILE A 109 -12.44 0.69 -16.88
C ILE A 109 -13.53 -0.05 -17.67
N ALA A 110 -14.48 -0.69 -17.00
CA ALA A 110 -15.57 -1.39 -17.67
C ALA A 110 -16.51 -0.41 -18.40
N ASP A 111 -16.88 0.68 -17.74
CA ASP A 111 -17.74 1.73 -18.30
C ASP A 111 -17.06 2.41 -19.50
N ALA A 112 -15.79 2.79 -19.36
CA ALA A 112 -15.02 3.38 -20.47
C ALA A 112 -14.88 2.42 -21.66
N LYS A 113 -14.69 1.12 -21.42
CA LYS A 113 -14.66 0.11 -22.49
C LYS A 113 -16.02 -0.02 -23.18
N ALA A 114 -17.11 0.02 -22.43
CA ALA A 114 -18.46 -0.04 -23.00
C ALA A 114 -18.75 1.20 -23.85
N GLU A 115 -18.38 2.39 -23.39
CA GLU A 115 -18.52 3.64 -24.13
C GLU A 115 -17.67 3.63 -25.42
N ILE A 116 -16.40 3.24 -25.33
CA ILE A 116 -15.51 3.12 -26.50
C ILE A 116 -16.07 2.12 -27.51
N GLN A 117 -16.62 0.99 -27.05
CA GLN A 117 -17.19 0.00 -27.97
C GLN A 117 -18.43 0.54 -28.68
N ALA A 118 -19.31 1.26 -27.97
CA ALA A 118 -20.49 1.89 -28.57
C ALA A 118 -20.09 2.94 -29.61
N ASP A 119 -19.12 3.81 -29.30
CA ASP A 119 -18.58 4.80 -30.22
C ASP A 119 -17.94 4.16 -31.46
N LEU A 120 -17.22 3.05 -31.27
CA LEU A 120 -16.61 2.29 -32.36
C LEU A 120 -17.67 1.68 -33.27
N ASP A 121 -18.73 1.09 -32.70
CA ASP A 121 -19.82 0.49 -33.46
C ASP A 121 -20.56 1.55 -34.29
N ASP A 122 -20.86 2.71 -33.69
CA ASP A 122 -21.48 3.86 -34.38
C ASP A 122 -20.59 4.42 -35.50
N ALA A 123 -19.29 4.59 -35.23
CA ALA A 123 -18.34 5.07 -36.22
C ALA A 123 -18.19 4.08 -37.39
N THR A 124 -18.17 2.78 -37.10
CA THR A 124 -18.08 1.71 -38.10
C THR A 124 -19.35 1.68 -38.96
N ALA A 125 -20.54 1.72 -38.34
CA ALA A 125 -21.80 1.76 -39.07
C ALA A 125 -21.90 2.99 -40.01
N LYS A 126 -21.43 4.16 -39.55
CA LYS A 126 -21.37 5.37 -40.36
C LYS A 126 -20.36 5.23 -41.51
N ALA A 127 -19.19 4.65 -41.25
CA ALA A 127 -18.18 4.40 -42.28
C ALA A 127 -18.72 3.44 -43.35
N ASP A 128 -19.37 2.35 -42.95
CA ASP A 128 -19.97 1.37 -43.87
C ASP A 128 -21.08 1.99 -44.72
N ALA A 129 -21.92 2.84 -44.14
CA ALA A 129 -22.95 3.56 -44.89
C ALA A 129 -22.33 4.51 -45.93
N GLN A 130 -21.26 5.22 -45.59
CA GLN A 130 -20.55 6.11 -46.52
C GLN A 130 -19.84 5.32 -47.63
N ILE A 131 -19.20 4.21 -47.30
CA ILE A 131 -18.56 3.31 -48.26
C ILE A 131 -19.60 2.77 -49.22
N SER A 132 -20.73 2.26 -48.72
CA SER A 132 -21.82 1.74 -49.55
C SER A 132 -22.38 2.80 -50.51
N ALA A 133 -22.64 4.02 -50.02
CA ALA A 133 -23.10 5.12 -50.85
C ALA A 133 -22.08 5.48 -51.95
N LYS A 134 -20.80 5.56 -51.60
CA LYS A 134 -19.73 5.89 -52.56
C LYS A 134 -19.49 4.78 -53.58
N THR A 135 -19.63 3.52 -53.19
CA THR A 135 -19.58 2.38 -54.10
C THR A 135 -20.74 2.45 -55.08
N ALA A 136 -21.98 2.67 -54.62
CA ALA A 136 -23.14 2.80 -55.50
C ALA A 136 -23.03 3.99 -56.47
N GLU A 137 -22.49 5.13 -56.02
CA GLU A 137 -22.19 6.27 -56.90
C GLU A 137 -21.13 5.92 -57.95
N SER A 138 -20.05 5.26 -57.53
CA SER A 138 -18.97 4.85 -58.42
C SER A 138 -19.45 3.84 -59.46
N GLU A 139 -20.29 2.88 -59.08
CA GLU A 139 -20.92 1.91 -59.98
C GLU A 139 -21.78 2.61 -61.04
N LYS A 140 -22.60 3.60 -60.65
CA LYS A 140 -23.39 4.39 -61.61
C LYS A 140 -22.50 5.12 -62.60
N ARG A 141 -21.45 5.81 -62.11
CA ARG A 141 -20.50 6.52 -62.97
C ARG A 141 -19.77 5.57 -63.93
N ILE A 142 -19.39 4.38 -63.46
CA ILE A 142 -18.76 3.36 -64.32
C ILE A 142 -19.75 2.87 -65.39
N ALA A 143 -21.02 2.65 -65.03
CA ALA A 143 -22.05 2.23 -65.97
C ALA A 143 -22.31 3.31 -67.04
N GLU A 144 -22.36 4.58 -66.66
CA GLU A 144 -22.49 5.73 -67.58
C GLU A 144 -21.30 5.83 -68.54
N ILE A 145 -20.07 5.72 -68.01
CA ILE A 145 -18.85 5.72 -68.84
C ILE A 145 -18.87 4.55 -69.82
N ARG A 146 -19.29 3.36 -69.37
CA ARG A 146 -19.38 2.17 -70.22
C ARG A 146 -20.39 2.36 -71.35
N ALA A 147 -21.58 2.86 -71.04
CA ALA A 147 -22.61 3.15 -72.04
C ALA A 147 -22.15 4.21 -73.06
N GLY A 148 -21.47 5.27 -72.61
CA GLY A 148 -20.90 6.29 -73.49
C GLY A 148 -19.76 5.74 -74.36
N ALA A 149 -18.93 4.85 -73.82
CA ALA A 149 -17.89 4.16 -74.56
C ALA A 149 -18.49 3.25 -75.65
N ASP A 150 -19.54 2.49 -75.35
CA ASP A 150 -20.21 1.61 -76.31
C ASP A 150 -20.84 2.41 -77.48
N GLN A 151 -21.44 3.58 -77.17
CA GLN A 151 -21.93 4.52 -78.20
C GLN A 151 -20.78 5.05 -79.07
N SER A 152 -19.69 5.51 -78.44
CA SER A 152 -18.52 6.03 -79.15
C SER A 152 -17.88 4.97 -80.05
N VAL A 153 -17.77 3.72 -79.57
CA VAL A 153 -17.27 2.58 -80.37
C VAL A 153 -18.19 2.32 -81.56
N THR A 154 -19.51 2.38 -81.37
CA THR A 154 -20.49 2.20 -82.45
C THR A 154 -20.38 3.30 -83.50
N GLU A 155 -20.20 4.56 -83.10
CA GLU A 155 -20.00 5.68 -84.03
C GLU A 155 -18.70 5.52 -84.82
N VAL A 156 -17.57 5.26 -84.14
CA VAL A 156 -16.28 5.03 -84.82
C VAL A 156 -16.35 3.83 -85.76
N ALA A 157 -17.05 2.75 -85.38
CA ALA A 157 -17.27 1.60 -86.24
C ALA A 157 -18.10 1.94 -87.49
N LYS A 158 -19.16 2.74 -87.35
CA LYS A 158 -19.96 3.24 -88.49
C LYS A 158 -19.14 4.12 -89.43
N ASP A 159 -18.38 5.06 -88.88
CA ASP A 159 -17.56 5.97 -89.66
C ASP A 159 -16.45 5.22 -90.40
N THR A 160 -15.81 4.25 -89.73
CA THR A 160 -14.80 3.39 -90.34
C THR A 160 -15.40 2.51 -91.43
N ALA A 161 -16.55 1.88 -91.18
CA ALA A 161 -17.24 1.06 -92.17
C ALA A 161 -17.67 1.86 -93.40
N LYS A 162 -18.16 3.10 -93.20
CA LYS A 162 -18.49 4.04 -94.28
C LYS A 162 -17.25 4.36 -95.12
N ALA A 163 -16.15 4.74 -94.48
CA ALA A 163 -14.90 5.03 -95.17
C ALA A 163 -14.37 3.85 -96.00
N ILE A 164 -14.51 2.62 -95.50
CA ILE A 164 -14.13 1.40 -96.23
C ILE A 164 -15.05 1.18 -97.45
N VAL A 165 -16.37 1.34 -97.31
CA VAL A 165 -17.33 1.16 -98.41
C VAL A 165 -17.13 2.21 -99.51
N ASP A 166 -16.85 3.45 -99.12
CA ASP A 166 -16.52 4.54 -100.05
C ASP A 166 -15.21 4.24 -100.81
N ALA A 167 -14.17 3.75 -100.12
CA ALA A 167 -12.90 3.35 -100.74
C ALA A 167 -13.03 2.15 -101.70
N LEU A 168 -14.00 1.25 -101.46
CA LEU A 168 -14.30 0.09 -102.31
C LEU A 168 -15.26 0.42 -103.48
N GLY A 169 -15.73 1.65 -103.62
CA GLY A 169 -16.41 2.14 -104.84
C GLY A 169 -17.89 1.75 -105.02
N HIS A 170 -18.62 1.37 -103.96
CA HIS A 170 -20.02 0.90 -104.03
C HIS A 170 -21.07 1.95 -103.58
N GLY A 171 -20.80 3.24 -103.82
CA GLY A 171 -21.42 4.36 -103.08
C GLY A 171 -22.91 4.67 -103.26
N ASP A 172 -23.63 4.19 -104.28
CA ASP A 172 -24.87 4.91 -104.69
C ASP A 172 -26.22 4.20 -104.47
N ALA A 173 -26.29 3.00 -103.87
CA ALA A 173 -27.62 2.44 -103.52
C ALA A 173 -27.65 1.40 -102.38
N ALA A 174 -26.55 0.68 -102.12
CA ALA A 174 -26.51 -0.40 -101.11
C ALA A 174 -25.79 -0.03 -99.80
N GLY A 175 -25.01 1.06 -99.79
CA GLY A 175 -24.14 1.47 -98.68
C GLY A 175 -24.83 1.60 -97.31
N PRO A 176 -25.95 2.35 -97.18
CA PRO A 176 -26.58 2.57 -95.87
C PRO A 176 -27.13 1.28 -95.24
N LYS A 177 -27.65 0.37 -96.06
CA LYS A 177 -28.23 -0.91 -95.61
C LYS A 177 -27.15 -1.90 -95.19
N ILE A 178 -26.05 -1.97 -95.95
CA ILE A 178 -24.91 -2.84 -95.64
C ILE A 178 -24.23 -2.37 -94.36
N ILE A 179 -23.94 -1.06 -94.22
CA ILE A 179 -23.27 -0.48 -93.04
C ILE A 179 -24.07 -0.73 -91.75
N ASN A 180 -25.38 -0.47 -91.75
CA ASN A 180 -26.20 -0.75 -90.57
C ASN A 180 -26.27 -2.26 -90.25
N SER A 181 -26.25 -3.15 -91.26
CA SER A 181 -26.27 -4.59 -91.04
C SER A 181 -24.94 -5.15 -90.50
N THR A 182 -23.78 -4.64 -90.96
CA THR A 182 -22.47 -5.07 -90.46
C THR A 182 -22.18 -4.49 -89.09
N VAL A 183 -22.52 -3.23 -88.84
CA VAL A 183 -22.41 -2.62 -87.51
C VAL A 183 -23.35 -3.32 -86.53
N GLY A 184 -24.61 -3.58 -86.90
CA GLY A 184 -25.54 -4.35 -86.06
C GLY A 184 -25.00 -5.73 -85.65
N ARG A 185 -24.38 -6.47 -86.59
CA ARG A 185 -23.72 -7.76 -86.27
C ARG A 185 -22.46 -7.63 -85.40
N LEU A 186 -21.81 -6.47 -85.38
CA LEU A 186 -20.60 -6.22 -84.56
C LEU A 186 -20.96 -5.68 -83.17
N THR A 187 -22.05 -4.93 -83.02
CA THR A 187 -22.46 -4.27 -81.77
C THR A 187 -23.56 -5.01 -81.01
N GLY A 188 -24.17 -6.04 -81.59
CA GLY A 188 -25.24 -6.80 -80.93
C GLY A 188 -25.65 -8.04 -81.71
N GLY A 189 -24.94 -9.13 -81.47
CA GLY A 189 -25.36 -10.49 -81.83
C GLY A 189 -25.55 -11.33 -80.57
N GLU A 190 -26.58 -11.02 -79.79
CA GLU A 190 -27.27 -11.97 -78.89
C GLU A 190 -28.79 -11.68 -79.03
N GLU A 191 -29.49 -12.62 -79.68
CA GLU A 191 -30.83 -13.03 -79.21
C GLU A 191 -30.67 -13.71 -77.85
#